data_AF-A0A0F9K0P0-F1
#
_entry.id   AF-A0A0F9K0P0-F1
#
_cell.length_a   1.000
_cell.length_b   1.000
_cell.length_c   1.000
_cell.angle_alpha   90.00
_cell.angle_beta   90.00
_cell.angle_gamma   90.00
#
_symmetry.space_group_name_H-M   'P 1'
#
loop_
_entity.id
_entity.type
_entity.pdbx_description
1 polymer ?
#
loop_
_entity_poly.entity_id
_entity_poly.type
_entity_poly.pdbx_seq_one_letter_code
_entity_poly.pdbx_strand_id
1 'polypeptide(L)'
;DTRFWNALFNTLYFTLVSVALEFILGLAIALVLHQAFRGRGWVRAAVLIPWAIPTVVSARMWEWIYNSDFGVLNYLLVSASIISTKLNWLGDSALAIHATIMVDVWKTTPFVALLLLAGLQLIPQDLYRAAQVDGAGPLTSFRHITLPMLKPAILVVLLFRTLDAFRIFDAVNDLRNLETAIRAVKRAGGHVQGTICYTISPVHTIDTYVKMAKELVQMGSDSICLKDMAGLLHPYDAYEITKRIKEAVNVPLQLHCHCTSGMAEMSYVKAIEAGMDVIDCAISSLSQGTSQPSCESTVATFEGTEHDAKLDLEQLTHISDYFAEVRKKYAAFEGNVRVDAGVLLHQVPGGMISNLVSQLRDQGALDKLKDVLGEIPRVRADFGYPPLVTPTSQIVGTQAVLNALFGQRYKQVTKESRAYVLGQYGASPAPVNKEAQRAIAADAKPITGRPADHIKPEMASAKKEIGELATSEEDIVSSVLFPQVVRDFLEWRAGGAGLENEIVAALAAALSHARKAAESAPTGTDGTRSPWKQAGRQRLLRGR
;
A
#
# COMPACT_ATOMS: atom_id res chain seq x y z
N ASP A 1 -13.53 -13.81 -28.88
CA ASP A 1 -13.34 -12.37 -29.12
C ASP A 1 -11.89 -12.16 -29.52
N THR A 2 -11.62 -11.73 -30.75
CA THR A 2 -10.27 -11.53 -31.30
C THR A 2 -9.52 -10.40 -30.60
N ARG A 3 -10.25 -9.43 -30.02
CA ARG A 3 -9.65 -8.31 -29.28
C ARG A 3 -9.03 -8.76 -27.97
N PHE A 4 -9.65 -9.73 -27.30
CA PHE A 4 -9.09 -10.33 -26.07
C PHE A 4 -7.76 -11.01 -26.35
N TRP A 5 -7.70 -11.86 -27.38
CA TRP A 5 -6.46 -12.58 -27.73
C TRP A 5 -5.35 -11.63 -28.20
N ASN A 6 -5.70 -10.56 -28.94
CA ASN A 6 -4.71 -9.55 -29.34
C ASN A 6 -4.22 -8.73 -28.14
N ALA A 7 -5.09 -8.35 -27.21
CA ALA A 7 -4.70 -7.65 -25.99
C ALA A 7 -3.80 -8.53 -25.11
N LEU A 8 -4.18 -9.79 -24.89
CA LEU A 8 -3.39 -10.76 -24.13
C LEU A 8 -2.02 -10.98 -24.77
N PHE A 9 -1.96 -11.19 -26.09
CA PHE A 9 -0.70 -11.35 -26.80
C PHE A 9 0.18 -10.11 -26.66
N ASN A 10 -0.37 -8.91 -26.88
CA ASN A 10 0.39 -7.67 -26.76
C ASN A 10 0.91 -7.43 -25.34
N THR A 11 0.11 -7.70 -24.31
CA THR A 11 0.53 -7.59 -22.91
C THR A 11 1.63 -8.60 -22.59
N LEU A 12 1.46 -9.87 -22.95
CA LEU A 12 2.49 -10.90 -22.73
C LEU A 12 3.77 -10.59 -23.49
N TYR A 13 3.66 -10.17 -24.74
CA TYR A 13 4.81 -9.79 -25.56
C TYR A 13 5.53 -8.59 -24.96
N PHE A 14 4.80 -7.53 -24.61
CA PHE A 14 5.37 -6.34 -23.98
C PHE A 14 6.11 -6.71 -22.69
N THR A 15 5.44 -7.40 -21.76
CA THR A 15 6.03 -7.77 -20.47
C THR A 15 7.23 -8.70 -20.64
N LEU A 16 7.12 -9.77 -21.43
CA LEU A 16 8.23 -10.71 -21.58
C LEU A 16 9.46 -10.06 -22.22
N VAL A 17 9.25 -9.23 -23.24
CA VAL A 17 10.36 -8.58 -23.95
C VAL A 17 10.96 -7.45 -23.13
N SER A 18 10.15 -6.57 -22.52
CA SER A 18 10.68 -5.45 -21.72
C SER A 18 11.41 -5.96 -20.49
N VAL A 19 10.82 -6.88 -19.72
CA VAL A 19 11.45 -7.46 -18.53
C VAL A 19 12.75 -8.20 -18.87
N ALA A 20 12.78 -8.96 -19.97
CA ALA A 20 14.00 -9.65 -20.39
C ALA A 20 15.12 -8.66 -20.76
N LEU A 21 14.80 -7.62 -21.53
CA LEU A 21 15.78 -6.61 -21.94
C LEU A 21 16.29 -5.79 -20.76
N GLU A 22 15.39 -5.34 -19.88
CA GLU A 22 15.75 -4.61 -18.66
C GLU A 22 16.62 -5.46 -17.73
N PHE A 23 16.31 -6.75 -17.60
CA PHE A 23 17.11 -7.66 -16.80
C PHE A 23 18.52 -7.82 -17.37
N ILE A 24 18.64 -8.10 -18.67
CA ILE A 24 19.94 -8.30 -19.34
C ILE A 24 20.80 -7.03 -19.23
N LEU A 25 20.21 -5.87 -19.57
CA LEU A 25 20.92 -4.59 -19.51
C LEU A 25 21.24 -4.18 -18.08
N GLY A 26 20.29 -4.35 -17.16
CA GLY A 26 20.47 -4.03 -15.75
C GLY A 26 21.55 -4.89 -15.11
N LEU A 27 21.60 -6.19 -15.43
CA LEU A 27 22.65 -7.10 -14.97
C LEU A 27 24.02 -6.69 -15.52
N ALA A 28 24.10 -6.37 -16.81
CA ALA A 28 25.34 -5.90 -17.41
C ALA A 28 25.86 -4.63 -16.73
N ILE A 29 24.99 -3.64 -16.50
CA ILE A 29 25.33 -2.39 -15.82
C ILE A 29 25.73 -2.66 -14.37
N ALA A 30 24.99 -3.52 -13.65
CA ALA A 30 25.29 -3.88 -12.28
C ALA A 30 26.68 -4.53 -12.15
N LEU A 31 27.03 -5.46 -13.05
CA LEU A 31 28.35 -6.11 -13.08
C LEU A 31 29.47 -5.10 -13.34
N VAL A 32 29.27 -4.13 -14.24
CA VAL A 32 30.26 -3.06 -14.48
C VAL A 32 30.40 -2.17 -13.23
N LEU A 33 29.29 -1.72 -12.65
CA LEU A 33 29.29 -0.86 -11.45
C LEU A 33 29.81 -1.57 -10.19
N HIS A 34 29.81 -2.90 -10.17
CA HIS A 34 30.39 -3.69 -9.09
C HIS A 34 31.92 -3.67 -9.12
N GLN A 35 32.55 -3.51 -10.29
CA GLN A 35 34.01 -3.42 -10.40
C GLN A 35 34.55 -2.10 -9.82
N ALA A 36 35.77 -2.14 -9.29
CA ALA A 36 36.47 -0.94 -8.84
C ALA A 36 37.22 -0.28 -10.00
N PHE A 37 36.78 0.90 -10.43
CA PHE A 37 37.45 1.69 -11.47
C PHE A 37 37.35 3.21 -11.19
N ARG A 38 38.29 3.99 -11.77
CA ARG A 38 38.31 5.46 -11.61
C ARG A 38 37.12 6.07 -12.35
N GLY A 39 36.35 6.93 -11.69
CA GLY A 39 35.16 7.56 -12.27
C GLY A 39 33.84 6.81 -12.04
N ARG A 40 33.83 5.72 -11.26
CA ARG A 40 32.64 4.92 -10.94
C ARG A 40 31.43 5.74 -10.44
N GLY A 41 31.68 6.78 -9.66
CA GLY A 41 30.61 7.67 -9.16
C GLY A 41 29.85 8.39 -10.28
N TRP A 42 30.58 8.87 -11.30
CA TRP A 42 29.98 9.54 -12.47
C TRP A 42 29.19 8.57 -13.33
N VAL A 43 29.69 7.34 -13.54
CA VAL A 43 28.95 6.30 -14.26
C VAL A 43 27.67 5.92 -13.52
N ARG A 44 27.74 5.77 -12.19
CA ARG A 44 26.55 5.51 -11.37
C ARG A 44 25.53 6.65 -11.48
N ALA A 45 25.95 7.91 -11.40
CA ALA A 45 25.06 9.05 -11.54
C ALA A 45 24.41 9.10 -12.95
N ALA A 46 25.20 8.89 -14.00
CA ALA A 46 24.71 8.90 -15.38
C ALA A 46 23.68 7.79 -15.65
N VAL A 47 23.92 6.59 -15.12
CA VAL A 47 23.00 5.45 -15.23
C VAL A 47 21.64 5.77 -14.61
N LEU A 48 21.57 6.59 -13.56
CA LEU A 48 20.30 6.91 -12.89
C LEU A 48 19.47 7.98 -13.59
N ILE A 49 20.03 8.68 -14.58
CA ILE A 49 19.33 9.78 -15.27
C ILE A 49 17.99 9.33 -15.86
N PRO A 50 17.89 8.23 -16.63
CA PRO A 50 16.60 7.79 -17.17
C PRO A 50 15.57 7.56 -16.05
N TRP A 51 15.97 6.88 -14.98
CA TRP A 51 15.07 6.57 -13.86
C TRP A 51 14.65 7.82 -13.07
N ALA A 52 15.48 8.85 -13.01
CA ALA A 52 15.17 10.12 -12.34
C ALA A 52 14.22 11.03 -13.15
N ILE A 53 14.16 10.89 -14.48
CA ILE A 53 13.27 11.72 -15.32
C ILE A 53 11.81 11.30 -15.08
N PRO A 54 10.86 12.22 -14.82
CA PRO A 54 9.45 11.87 -14.67
C PRO A 54 8.88 11.15 -15.90
N THR A 55 7.93 10.23 -15.71
CA THR A 55 7.39 9.40 -16.80
C THR A 55 6.74 10.24 -17.90
N VAL A 56 6.03 11.31 -17.56
CA VAL A 56 5.40 12.22 -18.54
C VAL A 56 6.44 13.00 -19.36
N VAL A 57 7.54 13.45 -18.72
CA VAL A 57 8.66 14.12 -19.40
C VAL A 57 9.35 13.14 -20.34
N SER A 58 9.57 11.91 -19.88
CA SER A 58 10.10 10.82 -20.70
C SER A 58 9.21 10.58 -21.92
N ALA A 59 7.89 10.46 -21.72
CA ALA A 59 6.92 10.25 -22.79
C ALA A 59 6.96 11.39 -23.83
N ARG A 60 6.99 12.66 -23.40
CA ARG A 60 7.08 13.82 -24.29
C ARG A 60 8.41 13.91 -25.04
N MET A 61 9.51 13.61 -24.37
CA MET A 61 10.84 13.56 -24.98
C MET A 61 10.90 12.46 -26.05
N TRP A 62 10.40 11.27 -25.74
CA TRP A 62 10.35 10.16 -26.68
C TRP A 62 9.34 10.38 -27.79
N GLU A 63 8.20 11.04 -27.54
CA GLU A 63 7.25 11.48 -28.57
C GLU A 63 7.93 12.40 -29.60
N TRP A 64 8.78 13.32 -29.14
CA TRP A 64 9.58 14.17 -30.03
C TRP A 64 10.66 13.37 -30.77
N ILE A 65 11.38 12.47 -30.09
CA ILE A 65 12.40 11.60 -30.70
C ILE A 65 11.80 10.70 -31.78
N TYR A 66 10.60 10.18 -31.54
CA TYR A 66 9.86 9.28 -32.44
C TYR A 66 9.05 9.99 -33.52
N ASN A 67 9.01 11.32 -33.54
CA ASN A 67 8.24 12.06 -34.52
C ASN A 67 8.64 11.69 -35.96
N SER A 68 7.66 11.42 -36.82
CA SER A 68 7.88 10.94 -38.19
C SER A 68 8.54 11.99 -39.09
N ASP A 69 8.35 13.28 -38.81
CA ASP A 69 8.75 14.35 -39.70
C ASP A 69 10.09 14.96 -39.29
N PHE A 70 10.27 15.24 -38.00
CA PHE A 70 11.45 15.93 -37.45
C PHE A 70 12.11 15.19 -36.29
N GLY A 71 11.69 13.96 -35.98
CA GLY A 71 12.24 13.18 -34.87
C GLY A 71 13.70 12.76 -35.09
N VAL A 72 14.48 12.86 -34.01
CA VAL A 72 15.92 12.56 -34.03
C VAL A 72 16.20 11.11 -34.41
N LEU A 73 15.36 10.16 -34.00
CA LEU A 73 15.61 8.75 -34.31
C LEU A 73 15.56 8.47 -35.81
N ASN A 74 14.53 8.99 -36.49
CA ASN A 74 14.41 8.87 -37.95
C ASN A 74 15.58 9.58 -38.66
N TYR A 75 15.96 10.77 -38.20
CA TYR A 75 17.11 11.49 -38.77
C TYR A 75 18.41 10.68 -38.69
N LEU A 76 18.70 10.08 -37.53
CA LEU A 76 19.90 9.27 -37.33
C LEU A 76 19.88 7.98 -38.17
N LEU A 77 18.76 7.28 -38.22
CA LEU A 77 18.64 6.01 -38.96
C LEU A 77 18.76 6.20 -40.48
N VAL A 78 18.18 7.28 -41.03
CA VAL A 78 18.32 7.62 -42.45
C VAL A 78 19.75 8.06 -42.75
N SER A 79 20.34 8.91 -41.90
CA SER A 79 21.71 9.41 -42.09
C SER A 79 22.75 8.27 -42.02
N ALA A 80 22.51 7.27 -41.18
CA ALA A 80 23.33 6.07 -41.09
C ALA A 80 23.05 5.04 -42.21
N SER A 81 22.16 5.34 -43.16
CA SER A 81 21.71 4.43 -44.23
C SER A 81 21.15 3.09 -43.74
N ILE A 82 20.61 3.06 -42.50
CA ILE A 82 19.98 1.87 -41.91
C ILE A 82 18.56 1.71 -42.47
N ILE A 83 17.86 2.82 -42.70
CA ILE A 83 16.53 2.86 -43.31
C ILE A 83 16.52 3.84 -44.50
N SER A 84 15.75 3.51 -45.54
CA SER A 84 15.62 4.34 -46.73
C SER A 84 14.50 5.38 -46.64
N THR A 85 13.53 5.17 -45.74
CA THR A 85 12.37 6.06 -45.55
C THR A 85 12.09 6.27 -44.06
N LYS A 86 11.59 7.46 -43.71
CA LYS A 86 11.19 7.76 -42.32
C LYS A 86 10.06 6.85 -41.86
N LEU A 87 10.15 6.34 -40.64
CA LEU A 87 9.16 5.43 -40.05
C LEU A 87 8.18 6.20 -39.16
N ASN A 88 6.90 5.78 -39.19
CA ASN A 88 5.88 6.31 -38.29
C ASN A 88 5.79 5.45 -37.02
N TRP A 89 6.76 5.66 -36.11
CA TRP A 89 6.96 4.85 -34.90
C TRP A 89 5.73 4.71 -34.02
N LEU A 90 4.91 5.75 -33.91
CA LEU A 90 3.73 5.77 -33.03
C LEU A 90 2.41 5.57 -33.78
N GLY A 91 2.37 5.86 -35.08
CA GLY A 91 1.18 5.70 -35.91
C GLY A 91 1.02 4.33 -36.54
N ASP A 92 2.10 3.53 -36.63
CA ASP A 92 2.05 2.13 -37.06
C ASP A 92 1.94 1.21 -35.83
N SER A 93 0.87 0.43 -35.76
CA SER A 93 0.62 -0.52 -34.67
C SER A 93 1.74 -1.56 -34.47
N ALA A 94 2.45 -1.96 -35.54
CA ALA A 94 3.55 -2.90 -35.45
C ALA A 94 4.80 -2.26 -34.83
N LEU A 95 5.01 -0.97 -35.06
CA LEU A 95 6.16 -0.23 -34.50
C LEU A 95 5.88 0.32 -33.11
N ALA A 96 4.63 0.69 -32.82
CA ALA A 96 4.24 1.35 -31.57
C ALA A 96 4.55 0.50 -30.33
N ILE A 97 4.33 -0.82 -30.39
CA ILE A 97 4.65 -1.71 -29.26
C ILE A 97 6.16 -1.75 -28.97
N HIS A 98 6.99 -1.82 -30.02
CA HIS A 98 8.46 -1.81 -29.88
C HIS A 98 8.96 -0.44 -29.44
N ALA A 99 8.37 0.65 -29.95
CA ALA A 99 8.65 2.01 -29.49
C ALA A 99 8.36 2.15 -27.99
N THR A 100 7.27 1.57 -27.50
CA THR A 100 6.88 1.60 -26.09
C THR A 100 7.83 0.76 -25.24
N ILE A 101 8.19 -0.45 -25.69
CA ILE A 101 9.20 -1.31 -25.03
C ILE A 101 10.54 -0.58 -24.91
N MET A 102 11.00 0.10 -25.96
CA MET A 102 12.28 0.84 -25.91
C MET A 102 12.26 1.94 -24.85
N VAL A 103 11.14 2.65 -24.69
CA VAL A 103 11.01 3.68 -23.65
C VAL A 103 11.01 3.07 -22.25
N ASP A 104 10.22 2.01 -22.04
CA ASP A 104 10.14 1.29 -20.76
C ASP A 104 11.51 0.73 -20.35
N VAL A 105 12.18 0.04 -21.28
CA VAL A 105 13.52 -0.52 -21.06
C VAL A 105 14.52 0.56 -20.71
N TRP A 106 14.57 1.66 -21.46
CA TRP A 106 15.47 2.78 -21.19
C TRP A 106 15.21 3.40 -19.81
N LYS A 107 13.93 3.56 -19.45
CA LYS A 107 13.49 4.17 -18.19
C LYS A 107 13.82 3.31 -16.98
N THR A 108 13.62 2.00 -17.09
CA THR A 108 13.52 1.09 -15.94
C THR A 108 14.80 0.27 -15.72
N THR A 109 15.63 0.09 -16.76
CA THR A 109 16.95 -0.56 -16.65
C THR A 109 17.81 -0.05 -15.47
N PRO A 110 17.88 1.25 -15.13
CA PRO A 110 18.69 1.72 -14.01
C PRO A 110 18.23 1.19 -12.65
N PHE A 111 16.91 1.05 -12.46
CA PHE A 111 16.34 0.49 -11.24
C PHE A 111 16.72 -0.99 -11.07
N VAL A 112 16.59 -1.76 -12.16
CA VAL A 112 17.03 -3.17 -12.21
C VAL A 112 18.52 -3.28 -11.91
N ALA A 113 19.34 -2.41 -12.50
CA ALA A 113 20.78 -2.37 -12.25
C ALA A 113 21.13 -2.09 -10.78
N LEU A 114 20.42 -1.18 -10.12
CA LEU A 114 20.65 -0.88 -8.71
C LEU A 114 20.31 -2.05 -7.80
N LEU A 115 19.18 -2.71 -8.03
CA LEU A 115 18.76 -3.87 -7.25
C LEU A 115 19.74 -5.04 -7.41
N LEU A 116 20.16 -5.33 -8.65
CA LEU A 116 21.16 -6.36 -8.92
C LEU A 116 22.54 -5.98 -8.34
N LEU A 117 22.92 -4.69 -8.39
CA LEU A 117 24.16 -4.21 -7.78
C LEU A 117 24.16 -4.37 -6.26
N ALA A 118 23.04 -4.10 -5.60
CA ALA A 118 22.90 -4.33 -4.16
C ALA A 118 23.05 -5.82 -3.83
N GLY A 119 22.43 -6.71 -4.63
CA GLY A 119 22.63 -8.15 -4.51
C GLY A 119 24.08 -8.59 -4.72
N LEU A 120 24.76 -8.04 -5.74
CA LEU A 120 26.17 -8.34 -6.02
C LEU A 120 27.09 -7.96 -4.85
N GLN A 121 26.81 -6.84 -4.17
CA GLN A 121 27.60 -6.36 -3.03
C GLN A 121 27.49 -7.25 -1.79
N LEU A 122 26.46 -8.10 -1.70
CA LEU A 122 26.30 -9.07 -0.61
C LEU A 122 27.11 -10.36 -0.82
N ILE A 123 27.64 -10.59 -2.04
CA ILE A 123 28.41 -11.80 -2.34
C ILE A 123 29.79 -11.71 -1.67
N PRO A 124 30.16 -12.66 -0.78
CA PRO A 124 31.46 -12.65 -0.10
C PRO A 124 32.63 -12.68 -1.10
N GLN A 125 33.58 -11.76 -0.93
CA GLN A 125 34.72 -11.63 -1.85
C GLN A 125 35.69 -12.82 -1.77
N ASP A 126 35.70 -13.55 -0.66
CA ASP A 126 36.60 -14.69 -0.46
C ASP A 126 36.27 -15.87 -1.38
N LEU A 127 35.00 -15.99 -1.83
CA LEU A 127 34.61 -16.98 -2.84
C LEU A 127 35.27 -16.68 -4.20
N TYR A 128 35.33 -15.41 -4.59
CA TYR A 128 36.02 -15.01 -5.82
C TYR A 128 37.53 -15.19 -5.72
N ARG A 129 38.13 -14.93 -4.55
CA ARG A 129 39.56 -15.16 -4.30
C ARG A 129 39.91 -16.65 -4.33
N ALA A 130 39.09 -17.51 -3.70
CA ALA A 130 39.26 -18.96 -3.75
C ALA A 130 39.19 -19.47 -5.19
N ALA A 131 38.17 -19.04 -5.95
CA ALA A 131 38.02 -19.41 -7.35
C ALA A 131 39.22 -18.97 -8.22
N GLN A 132 39.82 -17.81 -7.94
CA GLN A 132 41.03 -17.36 -8.63
C GLN A 132 42.25 -18.22 -8.30
N VAL A 133 42.40 -18.67 -7.05
CA VAL A 133 43.46 -19.62 -6.65
C VAL A 133 43.28 -20.96 -7.35
N ASP A 134 42.03 -21.40 -7.53
CA ASP A 134 41.67 -22.62 -8.26
C ASP A 134 41.74 -22.48 -9.80
N GLY A 135 42.16 -21.32 -10.32
CA GLY A 135 42.32 -21.06 -11.75
C GLY A 135 41.00 -20.84 -12.50
N ALA A 136 39.89 -20.58 -11.81
CA ALA A 136 38.60 -20.31 -12.44
C ALA A 136 38.60 -18.94 -13.14
N GLY A 137 38.24 -18.94 -14.43
CA GLY A 137 38.10 -17.71 -15.22
C GLY A 137 36.80 -16.93 -14.92
N PRO A 138 36.67 -15.68 -15.38
CA PRO A 138 35.53 -14.81 -15.08
C PRO A 138 34.16 -15.40 -15.45
N LEU A 139 34.06 -16.13 -16.57
CA LEU A 139 32.82 -16.76 -16.98
C LEU A 139 32.45 -17.94 -16.07
N THR A 140 33.46 -18.69 -15.62
CA THR A 140 33.29 -19.79 -14.67
C THR A 140 32.84 -19.27 -13.31
N SER A 141 33.48 -18.21 -12.81
CA SER A 141 33.07 -17.53 -11.57
C SER A 141 31.68 -16.91 -11.71
N PHE A 142 31.35 -16.29 -12.85
CA PHE A 142 30.01 -15.76 -13.09
C PHE A 142 28.95 -16.86 -13.02
N ARG A 143 29.16 -17.98 -13.71
CA ARG A 143 28.18 -19.08 -13.79
C ARG A 143 28.02 -19.86 -12.48
N HIS A 144 29.10 -20.05 -11.71
CA HIS A 144 29.09 -20.93 -10.54
C HIS A 144 29.10 -20.19 -9.20
N ILE A 145 29.42 -18.90 -9.18
CA ILE A 145 29.43 -18.07 -7.96
C ILE A 145 28.43 -16.94 -8.10
N THR A 146 28.63 -16.05 -9.08
CA THR A 146 27.82 -14.83 -9.19
C THR A 146 26.36 -15.13 -9.44
N LEU A 147 26.02 -15.90 -10.48
CA LEU A 147 24.64 -16.15 -10.88
C LEU A 147 23.85 -16.93 -9.82
N PRO A 148 24.38 -18.02 -9.21
CA PRO A 148 23.67 -18.72 -8.14
C PRO A 148 23.44 -17.85 -6.90
N MET A 149 24.43 -17.06 -6.49
CA MET A 149 24.32 -16.21 -5.31
C MET A 149 23.49 -14.95 -5.55
N LEU A 150 23.43 -14.48 -6.80
CA LEU A 150 22.58 -13.36 -7.20
C LEU A 150 21.13 -13.80 -7.45
N LYS A 151 20.83 -15.10 -7.52
CA LYS A 151 19.49 -15.66 -7.79
C LYS A 151 18.38 -15.04 -6.93
N PRO A 152 18.55 -14.80 -5.61
CA PRO A 152 17.52 -14.13 -4.80
C PRO A 152 17.24 -12.71 -5.28
N ALA A 153 18.28 -11.92 -5.58
CA ALA A 153 18.12 -10.57 -6.12
C ALA A 153 17.51 -10.57 -7.53
N ILE A 154 17.87 -11.56 -8.36
CA ILE A 154 17.27 -11.77 -9.69
C ILE A 154 15.78 -12.07 -9.55
N LEU A 155 15.40 -12.95 -8.63
CA LEU A 155 14.00 -13.30 -8.40
C LEU A 155 13.19 -12.08 -7.94
N VAL A 156 13.73 -11.29 -7.01
CA VAL A 156 13.11 -10.05 -6.53
C VAL A 156 12.94 -9.05 -7.68
N VAL A 157 13.97 -8.84 -8.50
CA VAL A 157 13.92 -7.95 -9.66
C VAL A 157 12.88 -8.40 -10.67
N LEU A 158 12.88 -9.68 -11.04
CA LEU A 158 11.90 -10.23 -11.97
C LEU A 158 10.49 -10.12 -11.39
N LEU A 159 10.28 -10.41 -10.10
CA LEU A 159 8.98 -10.23 -9.45
C LEU A 159 8.53 -8.77 -9.49
N PHE A 160 9.34 -7.81 -9.05
CA PHE A 160 8.97 -6.38 -9.10
C PHE A 160 8.71 -5.86 -10.51
N ARG A 161 9.42 -6.39 -11.50
CA ARG A 161 9.21 -6.03 -12.90
C ARG A 161 8.00 -6.73 -13.53
N THR A 162 7.52 -7.79 -12.91
CA THR A 162 6.35 -8.55 -13.38
C THR A 162 5.08 -8.23 -12.55
N LEU A 163 5.23 -7.66 -11.35
CA LEU A 163 4.13 -7.32 -10.43
C LEU A 163 3.72 -5.84 -10.57
N ASP A 164 2.61 -5.61 -11.28
CA ASP A 164 1.90 -4.32 -11.38
C ASP A 164 0.48 -4.46 -10.79
N ALA A 165 0.35 -5.06 -9.61
CA ALA A 165 -0.96 -5.29 -8.98
C ALA A 165 -1.41 -4.11 -8.10
N PHE A 166 -2.45 -3.39 -8.55
CA PHE A 166 -3.10 -2.35 -7.77
C PHE A 166 -4.26 -2.94 -6.99
N ARG A 167 -4.12 -2.98 -5.66
CA ARG A 167 -5.21 -3.32 -4.74
C ARG A 167 -6.11 -2.10 -4.54
N ILE A 168 -7.35 -2.18 -4.99
CA ILE A 168 -8.31 -1.06 -4.93
C ILE A 168 -9.51 -1.47 -4.07
N PHE A 169 -9.78 -0.71 -3.01
CA PHE A 169 -10.91 -0.92 -2.10
C PHE A 169 -11.65 0.39 -1.82
N ASP A 170 -12.90 0.27 -1.39
CA ASP A 170 -13.74 1.39 -0.94
C ASP A 170 -14.23 1.08 0.48
N ALA A 171 -14.25 2.10 1.34
CA ALA A 171 -14.53 1.92 2.76
C ALA A 171 -15.98 1.50 3.06
N VAL A 172 -16.93 1.88 2.19
CA VAL A 172 -18.35 1.54 2.33
C VAL A 172 -18.75 0.36 1.43
N ASN A 173 -17.80 -0.21 0.69
CA ASN A 173 -18.02 -1.19 -0.39
C ASN A 173 -19.00 -0.69 -1.47
N ASP A 174 -19.04 0.62 -1.72
CA ASP A 174 -19.74 1.17 -2.88
C ASP A 174 -18.84 1.06 -4.11
N LEU A 175 -19.03 -0.02 -4.86
CA LEU A 175 -18.14 -0.36 -5.98
C LEU A 175 -18.07 0.72 -7.07
N ARG A 176 -19.07 1.62 -7.15
CA ARG A 176 -19.05 2.77 -8.07
C ARG A 176 -17.84 3.69 -7.82
N ASN A 177 -17.38 3.78 -6.57
CA ASN A 177 -16.19 4.56 -6.22
C ASN A 177 -14.90 3.98 -6.84
N LEU A 178 -14.89 2.68 -7.13
CA LEU A 178 -13.72 1.98 -7.70
C LEU A 178 -13.59 2.14 -9.21
N GLU A 179 -14.68 2.49 -9.90
CA GLU A 179 -14.76 2.50 -11.37
C GLU A 179 -13.67 3.32 -12.04
N THR A 180 -13.38 4.52 -11.51
CA THR A 180 -12.34 5.40 -12.08
C THR A 180 -10.94 4.84 -11.89
N ALA A 181 -10.65 4.30 -10.71
CA ALA A 181 -9.35 3.72 -10.40
C ALA A 181 -9.10 2.44 -11.21
N ILE A 182 -10.09 1.55 -11.28
CA ILE A 182 -10.04 0.33 -12.11
C ILE A 182 -9.79 0.71 -13.57
N ARG A 183 -10.56 1.65 -14.14
CA ARG A 183 -10.33 2.12 -15.52
C ARG A 183 -8.96 2.76 -15.72
N ALA A 184 -8.44 3.48 -14.74
CA ALA A 184 -7.10 4.08 -14.83
C ALA A 184 -6.01 3.01 -14.89
N VAL A 185 -6.07 2.02 -13.98
CA VAL A 185 -5.11 0.90 -13.95
C VAL A 185 -5.21 0.06 -15.22
N LYS A 186 -6.43 -0.29 -15.67
CA LYS A 186 -6.60 -1.04 -16.93
C LYS A 186 -6.11 -0.26 -18.15
N ARG A 187 -6.31 1.07 -18.21
CA ARG A 187 -5.75 1.91 -19.28
C ARG A 187 -4.22 1.96 -19.25
N ALA A 188 -3.63 1.86 -18.06
CA ALA A 188 -2.19 1.78 -17.88
C ALA A 188 -1.62 0.37 -18.11
N GLY A 189 -2.46 -0.64 -18.36
CA GLY A 189 -2.04 -2.03 -18.55
C GLY A 189 -1.72 -2.79 -17.26
N GLY A 190 -2.00 -2.22 -16.09
CA GLY A 190 -1.73 -2.85 -14.79
C GLY A 190 -2.74 -3.93 -14.41
N HIS A 191 -2.37 -4.74 -13.43
CA HIS A 191 -3.21 -5.77 -12.82
C HIS A 191 -4.14 -5.14 -11.79
N VAL A 192 -5.46 -5.32 -11.96
CA VAL A 192 -6.45 -4.82 -11.01
C VAL A 192 -6.80 -5.90 -9.99
N GLN A 193 -6.52 -5.64 -8.72
CA GLN A 193 -7.04 -6.44 -7.62
C GLN A 193 -8.22 -5.72 -6.96
N GLY A 194 -9.44 -6.11 -7.34
CA GLY A 194 -10.67 -5.62 -6.74
C GLY A 194 -10.83 -6.15 -5.33
N THR A 195 -11.11 -5.28 -4.36
CA THR A 195 -11.06 -5.66 -2.94
C THR A 195 -12.40 -5.47 -2.25
N ILE A 196 -12.83 -6.51 -1.54
CA ILE A 196 -14.02 -6.54 -0.69
C ILE A 196 -13.58 -6.32 0.75
N CYS A 197 -14.01 -5.22 1.38
CA CYS A 197 -13.77 -5.01 2.81
C CYS A 197 -14.74 -5.86 3.64
N TYR A 198 -14.23 -6.89 4.30
CA TYR A 198 -15.01 -7.80 5.13
C TYR A 198 -15.46 -7.12 6.43
N THR A 199 -16.69 -7.42 6.86
CA THR A 199 -17.22 -7.02 8.16
C THR A 199 -18.39 -7.92 8.59
N ILE A 200 -18.89 -7.75 9.81
CA ILE A 200 -20.03 -8.52 10.32
C ILE A 200 -21.14 -7.55 10.72
N SER A 201 -22.34 -7.76 10.18
CA SER A 201 -23.56 -7.01 10.53
C SER A 201 -24.81 -7.72 9.98
N PRO A 202 -26.03 -7.28 10.34
CA PRO A 202 -27.27 -7.85 9.80
C PRO A 202 -27.43 -7.79 8.28
N VAL A 203 -26.69 -6.92 7.58
CA VAL A 203 -26.80 -6.76 6.11
C VAL A 203 -25.64 -7.37 5.32
N HIS A 204 -24.61 -7.86 6.00
CA HIS A 204 -23.45 -8.47 5.35
C HIS A 204 -23.58 -9.99 5.46
N THR A 205 -23.87 -10.64 4.34
CA THR A 205 -24.01 -12.10 4.22
C THR A 205 -23.01 -12.66 3.20
N ILE A 206 -22.83 -13.97 3.20
CA ILE A 206 -21.99 -14.66 2.21
C ILE A 206 -22.43 -14.32 0.77
N ASP A 207 -23.73 -14.32 0.52
CA ASP A 207 -24.27 -13.97 -0.81
C ASP A 207 -23.97 -12.53 -1.21
N THR A 208 -23.94 -11.59 -0.26
CA THR A 208 -23.52 -10.20 -0.56
C THR A 208 -22.06 -10.13 -1.00
N TYR A 209 -21.16 -10.89 -0.37
CA TYR A 209 -19.75 -10.93 -0.76
C TYR A 209 -19.54 -11.60 -2.12
N VAL A 210 -20.25 -12.69 -2.39
CA VAL A 210 -20.22 -13.35 -3.70
C VAL A 210 -20.72 -12.40 -4.80
N LYS A 211 -21.80 -11.65 -4.53
CA LYS A 211 -22.30 -10.63 -5.46
C LYS A 211 -21.26 -9.55 -5.74
N MET A 212 -20.62 -9.00 -4.70
CA MET A 212 -19.56 -8.00 -4.85
C MET A 212 -18.38 -8.54 -5.68
N ALA A 213 -17.98 -9.79 -5.48
CA ALA A 213 -16.91 -10.41 -6.27
C ALA A 213 -17.27 -10.48 -7.77
N LYS A 214 -18.51 -10.90 -8.10
CA LYS A 214 -19.00 -10.91 -9.48
C LYS A 214 -19.00 -9.51 -10.10
N GLU A 215 -19.47 -8.52 -9.37
CA GLU A 215 -19.52 -7.13 -9.84
C GLU A 215 -18.09 -6.57 -10.08
N LEU A 216 -17.15 -6.82 -9.19
CA LEU A 216 -15.74 -6.43 -9.35
C LEU A 216 -15.08 -7.07 -10.58
N VAL A 217 -15.35 -8.35 -10.85
CA VAL A 217 -14.87 -9.03 -12.07
C VAL A 217 -15.51 -8.43 -13.31
N GLN A 218 -16.82 -8.16 -13.29
CA GLN A 218 -17.51 -7.47 -14.40
C GLN A 218 -16.95 -6.07 -14.66
N MET A 219 -16.49 -5.37 -13.62
CA MET A 219 -15.82 -4.07 -13.73
C MET A 219 -14.40 -4.15 -14.29
N GLY A 220 -13.81 -5.35 -14.38
CA GLY A 220 -12.48 -5.58 -14.97
C GLY A 220 -11.39 -5.90 -13.97
N SER A 221 -11.73 -6.41 -12.78
CA SER A 221 -10.75 -6.95 -11.83
C SER A 221 -10.14 -8.26 -12.35
N ASP A 222 -8.81 -8.34 -12.29
CA ASP A 222 -8.00 -9.50 -12.72
C ASP A 222 -7.80 -10.49 -11.57
N SER A 223 -7.91 -10.03 -10.31
CA SER A 223 -8.04 -10.87 -9.11
C SER A 223 -8.93 -10.20 -8.06
N ILE A 224 -9.39 -10.97 -7.08
CA ILE A 224 -10.21 -10.48 -5.97
C ILE A 224 -9.44 -10.61 -4.66
N CYS A 225 -9.51 -9.60 -3.80
CA CYS A 225 -9.03 -9.66 -2.43
C CYS A 225 -10.20 -9.60 -1.44
N LEU A 226 -10.31 -10.59 -0.54
CA LEU A 226 -11.13 -10.48 0.65
C LEU A 226 -10.28 -9.87 1.77
N LYS A 227 -10.63 -8.66 2.20
CA LYS A 227 -9.83 -7.85 3.12
C LYS A 227 -10.52 -7.73 4.48
N ASP A 228 -10.03 -8.48 5.45
CA ASP A 228 -10.41 -8.39 6.86
C ASP A 228 -9.38 -7.57 7.65
N MET A 229 -9.59 -6.25 7.65
CA MET A 229 -8.70 -5.28 8.30
C MET A 229 -8.76 -5.28 9.83
N ALA A 230 -9.80 -5.87 10.42
CA ALA A 230 -10.02 -5.85 11.87
C ALA A 230 -9.81 -7.23 12.51
N GLY A 231 -9.58 -8.28 11.71
CA GLY A 231 -9.43 -9.64 12.21
C GLY A 231 -10.75 -10.22 12.72
N LEU A 232 -11.83 -10.03 11.98
CA LEU A 232 -13.19 -10.47 12.32
C LEU A 232 -13.57 -11.80 11.67
N LEU A 233 -12.86 -12.22 10.63
CA LEU A 233 -13.23 -13.34 9.79
C LEU A 233 -13.20 -14.63 10.62
N HIS A 234 -14.36 -15.27 10.74
CA HIS A 234 -14.47 -16.54 11.40
C HIS A 234 -13.92 -17.65 10.48
N PRO A 235 -13.20 -18.65 10.97
CA PRO A 235 -12.60 -19.67 10.10
C PRO A 235 -13.60 -20.41 9.20
N TYR A 236 -14.79 -20.77 9.71
CA TYR A 236 -15.82 -21.41 8.88
C TYR A 236 -16.45 -20.47 7.85
N ASP A 237 -16.55 -19.18 8.15
CA ASP A 237 -16.99 -18.18 7.17
C ASP A 237 -15.92 -17.99 6.09
N ALA A 238 -14.63 -18.03 6.46
CA ALA A 238 -13.52 -17.99 5.51
C ALA A 238 -13.61 -19.14 4.51
N TYR A 239 -13.89 -20.36 4.98
CA TYR A 239 -14.10 -21.53 4.12
C TYR A 239 -15.27 -21.30 3.15
N GLU A 240 -16.45 -20.99 3.69
CA GLU A 240 -17.68 -20.90 2.88
C GLU A 240 -17.64 -19.73 1.89
N ILE A 241 -17.18 -18.54 2.32
CA ILE A 241 -17.04 -17.38 1.42
C ILE A 241 -16.05 -17.70 0.29
N THR A 242 -14.89 -18.28 0.62
CA THR A 242 -13.87 -18.64 -0.37
C THR A 242 -14.43 -19.59 -1.41
N LYS A 243 -15.03 -20.70 -0.95
CA LYS A 243 -15.62 -21.71 -1.82
C LYS A 243 -16.67 -21.11 -2.75
N ARG A 244 -17.60 -20.33 -2.19
CA ARG A 244 -18.71 -19.72 -2.93
C ARG A 244 -18.25 -18.65 -3.92
N ILE A 245 -17.17 -17.92 -3.63
CA ILE A 245 -16.57 -16.99 -4.58
C ILE A 245 -15.87 -17.76 -5.72
N LYS A 246 -15.09 -18.80 -5.41
CA LYS A 246 -14.40 -19.62 -6.42
C LYS A 246 -15.38 -20.35 -7.36
N GLU A 247 -16.55 -20.74 -6.87
CA GLU A 247 -17.65 -21.26 -7.70
C GLU A 247 -18.30 -20.20 -8.59
N ALA A 248 -18.23 -18.92 -8.18
CA ALA A 248 -18.93 -17.81 -8.82
C ALA A 248 -18.10 -17.05 -9.86
N VAL A 249 -16.77 -17.01 -9.71
CA VAL A 249 -15.86 -16.26 -10.58
C VAL A 249 -14.59 -17.07 -10.87
N ASN A 250 -14.01 -16.86 -12.05
CA ASN A 250 -12.82 -17.58 -12.51
C ASN A 250 -11.58 -16.66 -12.54
N VAL A 251 -11.31 -16.00 -11.41
CA VAL A 251 -10.10 -15.18 -11.21
C VAL A 251 -9.44 -15.58 -9.88
N PRO A 252 -8.12 -15.34 -9.70
CA PRO A 252 -7.46 -15.62 -8.44
C PRO A 252 -8.09 -14.88 -7.27
N LEU A 253 -8.16 -15.54 -6.12
CA LEU A 253 -8.65 -15.00 -4.86
C LEU A 253 -7.50 -14.88 -3.86
N GLN A 254 -7.45 -13.73 -3.17
CA GLN A 254 -6.46 -13.41 -2.17
C GLN A 254 -7.12 -13.08 -0.83
N LEU A 255 -6.58 -13.61 0.27
CA LEU A 255 -7.04 -13.30 1.62
C LEU A 255 -6.04 -12.41 2.35
N HIS A 256 -6.56 -11.31 2.89
CA HIS A 256 -5.83 -10.41 3.76
C HIS A 256 -6.53 -10.37 5.11
N CYS A 257 -5.87 -10.83 6.18
CA CYS A 257 -6.44 -10.84 7.52
C CYS A 257 -5.44 -10.34 8.58
N HIS A 258 -5.94 -9.55 9.53
CA HIS A 258 -5.18 -9.11 10.70
C HIS A 258 -5.38 -10.07 11.89
N CYS A 259 -4.34 -10.34 12.67
CA CYS A 259 -4.36 -11.26 13.81
C CYS A 259 -5.03 -10.71 15.09
N THR A 260 -5.78 -9.61 15.01
CA THR A 260 -6.18 -8.84 16.21
C THR A 260 -7.05 -9.68 17.15
N SER A 261 -7.95 -10.48 16.62
CA SER A 261 -8.77 -11.42 17.40
C SER A 261 -8.07 -12.73 17.77
N GLY A 262 -6.92 -13.04 17.14
CA GLY A 262 -6.27 -14.35 17.22
C GLY A 262 -6.88 -15.43 16.31
N MET A 263 -7.78 -15.08 15.38
CA MET A 263 -8.42 -16.06 14.47
C MET A 263 -7.85 -16.10 13.04
N ALA A 264 -6.89 -15.24 12.71
CA ALA A 264 -6.43 -15.07 11.33
C ALA A 264 -5.77 -16.33 10.76
N GLU A 265 -4.90 -16.98 11.53
CA GLU A 265 -4.20 -18.21 11.16
C GLU A 265 -5.19 -19.34 10.86
N MET A 266 -6.17 -19.54 11.75
CA MET A 266 -7.22 -20.54 11.55
C MET A 266 -8.07 -20.23 10.31
N SER A 267 -8.32 -18.95 10.05
CA SER A 267 -9.05 -18.51 8.86
C SER A 267 -8.27 -18.73 7.58
N TYR A 268 -6.94 -18.58 7.61
CA TYR A 268 -6.07 -18.89 6.47
C TYR A 268 -6.11 -20.39 6.15
N VAL A 269 -5.97 -21.26 7.16
CA VAL A 269 -6.09 -22.71 6.99
C VAL A 269 -7.41 -23.06 6.31
N LYS A 270 -8.53 -22.59 6.86
CA LYS A 270 -9.86 -22.86 6.32
C LYS A 270 -10.07 -22.27 4.92
N ALA A 271 -9.52 -21.10 4.62
CA ALA A 271 -9.64 -20.51 3.29
C ALA A 271 -8.80 -21.28 2.25
N ILE A 272 -7.58 -21.68 2.59
CA ILE A 272 -6.70 -22.46 1.69
C ILE A 272 -7.33 -23.80 1.36
N GLU A 273 -7.87 -24.51 2.36
CA GLU A 273 -8.65 -25.75 2.15
C GLU A 273 -9.86 -25.56 1.23
N ALA A 274 -10.41 -24.35 1.14
CA ALA A 274 -11.53 -24.00 0.26
C ALA A 274 -11.09 -23.51 -1.14
N GLY A 275 -9.78 -23.44 -1.41
CA GLY A 275 -9.22 -23.03 -2.70
C GLY A 275 -8.81 -21.56 -2.79
N MET A 276 -8.43 -20.93 -1.67
CA MET A 276 -7.78 -19.62 -1.68
C MET A 276 -6.42 -19.70 -2.39
N ASP A 277 -6.15 -18.80 -3.34
CA ASP A 277 -4.95 -18.87 -4.19
C ASP A 277 -3.76 -18.11 -3.56
N VAL A 278 -4.02 -17.02 -2.85
CA VAL A 278 -2.99 -16.15 -2.26
C VAL A 278 -3.39 -15.73 -0.84
N ILE A 279 -2.41 -15.62 0.06
CA ILE A 279 -2.59 -15.11 1.42
C ILE A 279 -1.55 -14.02 1.73
N ASP A 280 -1.94 -13.03 2.53
CA ASP A 280 -1.01 -11.99 2.99
C ASP A 280 -0.35 -12.39 4.32
N CYS A 281 0.97 -12.38 4.37
CA CYS A 281 1.72 -12.61 5.60
C CYS A 281 2.69 -11.46 5.88
N ALA A 282 3.10 -11.33 7.14
CA ALA A 282 4.18 -10.45 7.57
C ALA A 282 5.35 -11.30 8.09
N ILE A 283 6.59 -10.83 7.95
CA ILE A 283 7.72 -11.54 8.55
C ILE A 283 7.59 -11.59 10.07
N SER A 284 8.01 -12.67 10.73
CA SER A 284 7.64 -12.94 12.13
C SER A 284 7.95 -11.79 13.09
N SER A 285 9.08 -11.09 12.92
CA SER A 285 9.46 -9.94 13.75
C SER A 285 8.56 -8.70 13.60
N LEU A 286 7.68 -8.67 12.60
CA LEU A 286 6.67 -7.62 12.36
C LEU A 286 5.23 -8.18 12.24
N SER A 287 5.04 -9.48 12.52
CA SER A 287 3.74 -10.17 12.43
C SER A 287 2.94 -10.10 13.73
N GLN A 288 1.76 -10.74 13.74
CA GLN A 288 0.89 -10.94 14.92
C GLN A 288 0.21 -9.67 15.45
N GLY A 289 -0.71 -9.85 16.40
CA GLY A 289 -1.46 -8.77 17.03
C GLY A 289 -2.25 -7.95 16.01
N THR A 290 -1.90 -6.69 15.82
CA THR A 290 -2.57 -5.83 14.82
C THR A 290 -1.97 -5.93 13.41
N SER A 291 -1.02 -6.83 13.21
CA SER A 291 -0.41 -7.19 11.93
C SER A 291 -1.02 -8.49 11.36
N GLN A 292 -0.42 -9.03 10.31
CA GLN A 292 -0.80 -10.26 9.62
C GLN A 292 -0.17 -11.52 10.26
N PRO A 293 -0.63 -12.73 9.90
CA PRO A 293 0.06 -13.97 10.26
C PRO A 293 1.52 -13.99 9.82
N SER A 294 2.37 -14.72 10.56
CA SER A 294 3.79 -14.84 10.24
C SER A 294 4.01 -15.64 8.96
N CYS A 295 4.90 -15.16 8.09
CA CYS A 295 5.32 -15.89 6.88
C CYS A 295 5.84 -17.29 7.23
N GLU A 296 6.73 -17.36 8.22
CA GLU A 296 7.44 -18.57 8.64
C GLU A 296 6.49 -19.64 9.15
N SER A 297 5.62 -19.27 10.10
CA SER A 297 4.65 -20.23 10.65
C SER A 297 3.65 -20.67 9.60
N THR A 298 3.27 -19.78 8.68
CA THR A 298 2.36 -20.14 7.59
C THR A 298 3.01 -21.11 6.60
N VAL A 299 4.25 -20.84 6.16
CA VAL A 299 5.01 -21.75 5.28
C VAL A 299 5.20 -23.10 5.95
N ALA A 300 5.62 -23.13 7.22
CA ALA A 300 5.80 -24.36 7.98
C ALA A 300 4.49 -25.15 8.17
N THR A 301 3.33 -24.47 8.24
CA THR A 301 2.01 -25.12 8.38
C THR A 301 1.66 -25.97 7.16
N PHE A 302 2.06 -25.55 5.97
CA PHE A 302 1.71 -26.24 4.71
C PHE A 302 2.87 -27.03 4.09
N GLU A 303 4.03 -27.09 4.75
CA GLU A 303 5.17 -27.86 4.30
C GLU A 303 4.80 -29.34 4.10
N GLY A 304 5.12 -29.90 2.93
CA GLY A 304 4.81 -31.30 2.60
C GLY A 304 3.33 -31.57 2.25
N THR A 305 2.46 -30.57 2.28
CA THR A 305 1.07 -30.67 1.81
C THR A 305 0.94 -30.33 0.32
N GLU A 306 -0.26 -30.46 -0.26
CA GLU A 306 -0.55 -30.00 -1.62
C GLU A 306 -0.49 -28.46 -1.77
N HIS A 307 -0.52 -27.73 -0.66
CA HIS A 307 -0.48 -26.26 -0.61
C HIS A 307 0.90 -25.71 -0.24
N ASP A 308 1.95 -26.54 -0.31
CA ASP A 308 3.31 -26.16 0.04
C ASP A 308 3.82 -25.03 -0.90
N ALA A 309 4.14 -23.88 -0.31
CA ALA A 309 4.62 -22.69 -1.02
C ALA A 309 6.06 -22.80 -1.54
N LYS A 310 6.81 -23.84 -1.14
CA LYS A 310 8.22 -24.08 -1.50
C LYS A 310 9.15 -22.89 -1.20
N LEU A 311 8.85 -22.16 -0.13
CA LEU A 311 9.67 -21.07 0.37
C LEU A 311 10.69 -21.59 1.39
N ASP A 312 11.87 -21.00 1.38
CA ASP A 312 12.98 -21.37 2.26
C ASP A 312 12.81 -20.73 3.65
N LEU A 313 12.54 -21.56 4.67
CA LEU A 313 12.33 -21.13 6.05
C LEU A 313 13.59 -20.50 6.68
N GLU A 314 14.79 -20.93 6.29
CA GLU A 314 16.05 -20.37 6.79
C GLU A 314 16.23 -18.94 6.27
N GLN A 315 15.97 -18.72 4.98
CA GLN A 315 16.00 -17.37 4.39
C GLN A 315 14.96 -16.44 5.02
N LEU A 316 13.73 -16.93 5.27
CA LEU A 316 12.73 -16.14 5.97
C LEU A 316 13.19 -15.77 7.38
N THR A 317 13.81 -16.70 8.11
CA THR A 317 14.34 -16.44 9.45
C THR A 317 15.42 -15.35 9.40
N HIS A 318 16.35 -15.38 8.44
CA HIS A 318 17.34 -14.31 8.26
C HIS A 318 16.71 -12.94 7.99
N ILE A 319 15.62 -12.89 7.21
CA ILE A 319 14.87 -11.64 6.98
C ILE A 319 14.22 -11.18 8.29
N SER A 320 13.67 -12.10 9.08
CA SER A 320 13.08 -11.77 10.37
C SER A 320 14.08 -11.16 11.34
N ASP A 321 15.28 -11.76 11.45
CA ASP A 321 16.38 -11.27 12.29
C ASP A 321 16.80 -9.85 11.88
N TYR A 322 16.93 -9.60 10.58
CA TYR A 322 17.20 -8.25 10.07
C TYR A 322 16.13 -7.26 10.53
N PHE A 323 14.85 -7.59 10.34
CA PHE A 323 13.76 -6.69 10.74
C PHE A 323 13.62 -6.55 12.25
N ALA A 324 14.02 -7.56 13.04
CA ALA A 324 14.09 -7.45 14.49
C ALA A 324 15.10 -6.37 14.92
N GLU A 325 16.26 -6.29 14.27
CA GLU A 325 17.24 -5.21 14.50
C GLU A 325 16.73 -3.85 14.01
N VAL A 326 16.06 -3.79 12.85
CA VAL A 326 15.47 -2.55 12.33
C VAL A 326 14.40 -2.02 13.30
N ARG A 327 13.52 -2.90 13.79
CA ARG A 327 12.40 -2.55 14.69
C ARG A 327 12.89 -1.84 15.96
N LYS A 328 14.06 -2.20 16.49
CA LYS A 328 14.67 -1.54 17.66
C LYS A 328 14.86 -0.03 17.46
N LYS A 329 15.14 0.44 16.22
CA LYS A 329 15.26 1.87 15.90
C LYS A 329 13.96 2.64 16.10
N TYR A 330 12.82 1.94 16.07
CA TYR A 330 11.48 2.49 16.17
C TYR A 330 10.82 2.21 17.52
N ALA A 331 11.59 1.84 18.55
CA ALA A 331 11.08 1.50 19.88
C ALA A 331 10.16 2.56 20.49
N ALA A 332 10.35 3.84 20.16
CA ALA A 332 9.51 4.95 20.61
C ALA A 332 8.06 4.89 20.08
N PHE A 333 7.82 4.15 19.00
CA PHE A 333 6.52 4.03 18.34
C PHE A 333 5.82 2.68 18.61
N GLU A 334 6.41 1.82 19.46
CA GLU A 334 5.83 0.52 19.77
C GLU A 334 4.49 0.65 20.51
N GLY A 335 3.51 -0.12 20.03
CA GLY A 335 2.20 -0.26 20.63
C GLY A 335 2.01 -1.58 21.38
N ASN A 336 0.83 -1.79 21.96
CA ASN A 336 0.49 -3.09 22.55
C ASN A 336 0.11 -4.09 21.44
N VAL A 337 0.99 -5.04 21.13
CA VAL A 337 0.82 -6.03 20.04
C VAL A 337 0.20 -7.35 20.55
N ARG A 338 -0.77 -7.27 21.44
CA ARG A 338 -1.45 -8.45 21.99
C ARG A 338 -2.75 -8.73 21.25
N VAL A 339 -3.18 -9.99 21.32
CA VAL A 339 -4.53 -10.38 20.92
C VAL A 339 -5.55 -9.61 21.76
N ASP A 340 -6.54 -9.05 21.09
CA ASP A 340 -7.68 -8.36 21.66
C ASP A 340 -8.98 -8.94 21.12
N ALA A 341 -9.54 -9.92 21.83
CA ALA A 341 -10.82 -10.53 21.48
C ALA A 341 -12.00 -9.53 21.58
N GLY A 342 -11.82 -8.38 22.25
CA GLY A 342 -12.82 -7.31 22.30
C GLY A 342 -13.20 -6.80 20.91
N VAL A 343 -12.29 -6.92 19.93
CA VAL A 343 -12.53 -6.54 18.53
C VAL A 343 -13.74 -7.23 17.91
N LEU A 344 -14.10 -8.43 18.38
CA LEU A 344 -15.27 -9.16 17.91
C LEU A 344 -16.59 -8.50 18.30
N LEU A 345 -16.59 -7.68 19.36
CA LEU A 345 -17.76 -6.95 19.84
C LEU A 345 -17.87 -5.57 19.19
N HIS A 346 -16.80 -4.77 19.28
CA HIS A 346 -16.84 -3.38 18.82
C HIS A 346 -16.39 -3.19 17.36
N GLN A 347 -15.74 -4.20 16.75
CA GLN A 347 -15.26 -4.21 15.35
C GLN A 347 -14.32 -3.06 14.99
N VAL A 348 -13.65 -2.48 15.98
CA VAL A 348 -12.73 -1.35 15.79
C VAL A 348 -11.36 -1.91 15.46
N PRO A 349 -10.76 -1.59 14.29
CA PRO A 349 -9.42 -2.04 13.96
C PRO A 349 -8.41 -1.60 15.02
N GLY A 350 -7.41 -2.44 15.32
CA GLY A 350 -6.51 -2.19 16.45
C GLY A 350 -5.75 -0.86 16.40
N GLY A 351 -5.31 -0.42 15.21
CA GLY A 351 -4.66 0.89 15.02
C GLY A 351 -5.58 2.09 15.29
N MET A 352 -6.91 1.90 15.25
CA MET A 352 -7.86 2.94 15.62
C MET A 352 -8.08 2.98 17.14
N ILE A 353 -8.02 1.85 17.84
CA ILE A 353 -8.14 1.81 19.31
C ILE A 353 -7.00 2.60 19.96
N SER A 354 -5.76 2.41 19.50
CA SER A 354 -4.61 3.16 20.04
C SER A 354 -4.79 4.68 19.86
N ASN A 355 -5.26 5.12 18.70
CA ASN A 355 -5.57 6.52 18.43
C ASN A 355 -6.71 7.05 19.31
N LEU A 356 -7.78 6.27 19.48
CA LEU A 356 -8.92 6.60 20.33
C LEU A 356 -8.50 6.79 21.79
N VAL A 357 -7.67 5.87 22.30
CA VAL A 357 -7.13 5.92 23.66
C VAL A 357 -6.23 7.15 23.83
N SER A 358 -5.40 7.47 22.83
CA SER A 358 -4.60 8.71 22.86
C SER A 358 -5.49 9.95 22.93
N GLN A 359 -6.50 10.05 22.08
CA GLN A 359 -7.43 11.19 22.05
C GLN A 359 -8.15 11.38 23.39
N LEU A 360 -8.64 10.29 23.99
CA LEU A 360 -9.29 10.33 25.31
C LEU A 360 -8.31 10.72 26.41
N ARG A 361 -7.05 10.27 26.35
CA ARG A 361 -6.00 10.65 27.30
C ARG A 361 -5.69 12.14 27.22
N ASP A 362 -5.51 12.67 26.01
CA ASP A 362 -5.18 14.08 25.80
C ASP A 362 -6.30 15.01 26.29
N GLN A 363 -7.55 14.51 26.29
CA GLN A 363 -8.72 15.22 26.82
C GLN A 363 -9.00 14.92 28.31
N GLY A 364 -8.16 14.12 28.97
CA GLY A 364 -8.36 13.75 30.38
C GLY A 364 -9.59 12.86 30.63
N ALA A 365 -10.10 12.17 29.61
CA ALA A 365 -11.37 11.43 29.60
C ALA A 365 -11.18 9.91 29.39
N LEU A 366 -10.07 9.33 29.83
CA LEU A 366 -9.80 7.88 29.69
C LEU A 366 -10.84 6.99 30.37
N ASP A 367 -11.49 7.49 31.42
CA ASP A 367 -12.59 6.84 32.12
C ASP A 367 -13.81 6.59 31.20
N LYS A 368 -13.94 7.35 30.11
CA LYS A 368 -15.01 7.22 29.11
C LYS A 368 -14.77 6.14 28.05
N LEU A 369 -13.61 5.47 28.04
CA LEU A 369 -13.27 4.49 27.01
C LEU A 369 -14.35 3.40 26.85
N LYS A 370 -14.89 2.89 27.96
CA LYS A 370 -15.95 1.88 27.94
C LYS A 370 -17.24 2.39 27.31
N ASP A 371 -17.62 3.63 27.62
CA ASP A 371 -18.81 4.28 27.06
C ASP A 371 -18.65 4.47 25.54
N VAL A 372 -17.46 4.88 25.10
CA VAL A 372 -17.12 5.06 23.69
C VAL A 372 -17.18 3.74 22.93
N LEU A 373 -16.55 2.68 23.44
CA LEU A 373 -16.59 1.35 22.81
C LEU A 373 -18.00 0.79 22.72
N GLY A 374 -18.88 1.09 23.68
CA GLY A 374 -20.31 0.75 23.61
C GLY A 374 -21.12 1.65 22.67
N GLU A 375 -20.66 2.88 22.40
CA GLU A 375 -21.31 3.82 21.49
C GLU A 375 -20.97 3.58 20.02
N ILE A 376 -19.75 3.12 19.72
CA ILE A 376 -19.30 2.80 18.35
C ILE A 376 -20.29 1.90 17.58
N PRO A 377 -20.72 0.72 18.09
CA PRO A 377 -21.64 -0.13 17.34
C PRO A 377 -23.01 0.52 17.14
N ARG A 378 -23.45 1.41 18.04
CA ARG A 378 -24.71 2.16 17.91
C ARG A 378 -24.63 3.23 16.82
N VAL A 379 -23.56 4.02 16.80
CA VAL A 379 -23.30 4.99 15.72
C VAL A 379 -23.14 4.28 14.37
N ARG A 380 -22.41 3.16 14.35
CA ARG A 380 -22.25 2.34 13.14
C ARG A 380 -23.60 1.85 12.60
N ALA A 381 -24.49 1.37 13.46
CA ALA A 381 -25.83 0.94 13.08
C ALA A 381 -26.63 2.11 12.48
N ASP A 382 -26.59 3.28 13.13
CA ASP A 382 -27.26 4.48 12.62
C ASP A 382 -26.71 4.94 11.26
N PHE A 383 -25.44 4.66 10.98
CA PHE A 383 -24.76 5.02 9.74
C PHE A 383 -24.97 3.96 8.64
N GLY A 384 -25.84 2.98 8.86
CA GLY A 384 -26.16 1.95 7.86
C GLY A 384 -25.12 0.83 7.77
N TYR A 385 -24.47 0.49 8.89
CA TYR A 385 -23.51 -0.60 9.01
C TYR A 385 -22.29 -0.55 8.06
N PRO A 386 -21.60 0.59 7.86
CA PRO A 386 -20.38 0.59 7.06
C PRO A 386 -19.34 -0.38 7.65
N PRO A 387 -18.52 -1.04 6.82
CA PRO A 387 -17.25 -1.61 7.28
C PRO A 387 -16.45 -0.54 8.02
N LEU A 388 -15.84 -0.89 9.16
CA LEU A 388 -15.00 0.05 9.91
C LEU A 388 -13.56 -0.02 9.40
N VAL A 389 -13.28 0.71 8.33
CA VAL A 389 -11.95 0.90 7.74
C VAL A 389 -11.72 2.39 7.52
N THR A 390 -10.50 2.86 7.28
CA THR A 390 -10.29 4.28 6.96
C THR A 390 -11.07 4.65 5.69
N PRO A 391 -11.85 5.74 5.65
CA PRO A 391 -12.06 6.74 6.73
C PRO A 391 -13.28 6.48 7.65
N THR A 392 -14.16 5.53 7.33
CA THR A 392 -15.42 5.29 8.08
C THR A 392 -15.18 4.93 9.54
N SER A 393 -14.07 4.24 9.84
CA SER A 393 -13.68 3.91 11.21
C SER A 393 -13.44 5.18 12.03
N GLN A 394 -12.66 6.14 11.54
CA GLN A 394 -12.44 7.43 12.21
C GLN A 394 -13.74 8.23 12.36
N ILE A 395 -14.58 8.27 11.31
CA ILE A 395 -15.86 8.99 11.33
C ILE A 395 -16.75 8.47 12.47
N VAL A 396 -16.98 7.15 12.51
CA VAL A 396 -17.82 6.50 13.52
C VAL A 396 -17.21 6.65 14.91
N GLY A 397 -15.89 6.46 15.04
CA GLY A 397 -15.19 6.55 16.32
C GLY A 397 -15.21 7.94 16.92
N THR A 398 -14.84 8.96 16.15
CA THR A 398 -14.85 10.35 16.63
C THR A 398 -16.27 10.78 16.99
N GLN A 399 -17.28 10.39 16.20
CA GLN A 399 -18.67 10.67 16.57
C GLN A 399 -19.10 9.97 17.86
N ALA A 400 -18.64 8.73 18.08
CA ALA A 400 -18.90 8.00 19.32
C ALA A 400 -18.23 8.67 20.54
N VAL A 401 -17.01 9.19 20.38
CA VAL A 401 -16.33 9.99 21.42
C VAL A 401 -17.15 11.23 21.77
N LEU A 402 -17.58 12.00 20.77
CA LEU A 402 -18.40 13.20 21.00
C LEU A 402 -19.69 12.84 21.73
N ASN A 403 -20.40 11.80 21.30
CA ASN A 403 -21.62 11.34 21.95
C ASN A 403 -21.38 10.97 23.43
N ALA A 404 -20.28 10.28 23.74
CA ALA A 404 -19.93 9.86 25.10
C ALA A 404 -19.51 11.04 26.00
N LEU A 405 -18.71 11.98 25.47
CA LEU A 405 -18.24 13.16 26.20
C LEU A 405 -19.38 14.11 26.56
N PHE A 406 -20.30 14.34 25.62
CA PHE A 406 -21.42 15.26 25.82
C PHE A 406 -22.65 14.62 26.46
N GLY A 407 -22.65 13.30 26.66
CA GLY A 407 -23.76 12.55 27.26
C GLY A 407 -25.06 12.57 26.43
N GLN A 408 -24.99 13.00 25.18
CA GLN A 408 -26.13 13.14 24.27
C GLN A 408 -25.71 12.83 22.83
N ARG A 409 -26.42 11.91 22.18
CA ARG A 409 -26.12 11.51 20.80
C ARG A 409 -26.35 12.66 19.84
N TYR A 410 -25.38 12.90 18.96
CA TYR A 410 -25.43 13.88 17.87
C TYR A 410 -25.67 15.34 18.30
N LYS A 411 -25.39 15.69 19.57
CA LYS A 411 -25.38 17.09 20.03
C LYS A 411 -24.27 17.90 19.36
N GLN A 412 -23.12 17.26 19.19
CA GLN A 412 -21.93 17.76 18.51
C GLN A 412 -21.63 16.80 17.37
N VAL A 413 -21.46 17.31 16.16
CA VAL A 413 -21.35 16.51 14.94
C VAL A 413 -20.19 16.99 14.10
N THR A 414 -19.36 16.06 13.64
CA THR A 414 -18.22 16.38 12.78
C THR A 414 -18.67 16.66 11.34
N LYS A 415 -17.84 17.38 10.58
CA LYS A 415 -18.11 17.64 9.16
C LYS A 415 -18.16 16.33 8.38
N GLU A 416 -17.31 15.38 8.72
CA GLU A 416 -17.18 14.08 8.09
C GLU A 416 -18.39 13.18 8.37
N SER A 417 -18.91 13.17 9.61
CA SER A 417 -20.18 12.51 9.95
C SER A 417 -21.34 13.07 9.13
N ARG A 418 -21.40 14.40 9.01
CA ARG A 418 -22.43 15.06 8.19
C ARG A 418 -22.28 14.73 6.71
N ALA A 419 -21.07 14.77 6.17
CA ALA A 419 -20.76 14.40 4.79
C ALA A 419 -21.14 12.94 4.49
N TYR A 420 -20.86 12.02 5.40
CA TYR A 420 -21.23 10.61 5.30
C TYR A 420 -22.75 10.43 5.19
N VAL A 421 -23.54 10.97 6.13
CA VAL A 421 -25.01 10.79 6.07
C VAL A 421 -25.66 11.52 4.89
N LEU A 422 -24.95 12.48 4.30
CA LEU A 422 -25.35 13.16 3.07
C LEU A 422 -24.88 12.41 1.80
N GLY A 423 -24.32 11.21 1.91
CA GLY A 423 -23.93 10.37 0.79
C GLY A 423 -22.63 10.78 0.10
N GLN A 424 -21.83 11.68 0.68
CA GLN A 424 -20.60 12.20 0.05
C GLN A 424 -19.45 11.19 0.05
N TYR A 425 -19.58 10.07 0.75
CA TYR A 425 -18.63 8.95 0.73
C TYR A 425 -19.11 7.77 -0.12
N GLY A 426 -20.34 7.83 -0.65
CA GLY A 426 -20.99 6.72 -1.35
C GLY A 426 -22.26 6.25 -0.65
N ALA A 427 -22.86 5.20 -1.19
CA ALA A 427 -24.02 4.53 -0.61
C ALA A 427 -23.60 3.65 0.59
N SER A 428 -24.27 3.82 1.72
CA SER A 428 -24.11 2.94 2.86
C SER A 428 -24.70 1.55 2.59
N PRO A 429 -24.16 0.46 3.18
CA PRO A 429 -24.66 -0.90 2.98
C PRO A 429 -26.14 -1.09 3.33
N ALA A 430 -26.60 -0.41 4.38
CA ALA A 430 -28.01 -0.28 4.75
C ALA A 430 -28.43 1.20 4.73
N PRO A 431 -29.74 1.50 4.65
CA PRO A 431 -30.22 2.87 4.82
C PRO A 431 -29.75 3.49 6.15
N VAL A 432 -29.25 4.72 6.10
CA VAL A 432 -28.94 5.52 7.29
C VAL A 432 -30.22 5.70 8.11
N ASN A 433 -30.09 5.63 9.44
CA ASN A 433 -31.20 5.85 10.37
C ASN A 433 -31.77 7.28 10.16
N LYS A 434 -33.09 7.37 9.93
CA LYS A 434 -33.77 8.63 9.61
C LYS A 434 -33.70 9.65 10.75
N GLU A 435 -33.74 9.21 12.00
CA GLU A 435 -33.64 10.10 13.17
C GLU A 435 -32.21 10.63 13.31
N ALA A 436 -31.21 9.76 13.19
CA ALA A 436 -29.81 10.16 13.19
C ALA A 436 -29.49 11.12 12.04
N GLN A 437 -29.98 10.84 10.83
CA GLN A 437 -29.81 11.70 9.67
C GLN A 437 -30.42 13.09 9.90
N ARG A 438 -31.63 13.18 10.47
CA ARG A 438 -32.26 14.46 10.83
C ARG A 438 -31.46 15.20 11.90
N ALA A 439 -30.98 14.50 12.92
CA ALA A 439 -30.17 15.11 13.98
C ALA A 439 -28.84 15.67 13.46
N ILE A 440 -28.21 14.98 12.50
CA ILE A 440 -26.90 15.34 11.94
C ILE A 440 -27.00 16.43 10.86
N ALA A 441 -27.99 16.32 9.97
CA ALA A 441 -28.03 17.10 8.73
C ALA A 441 -29.27 17.99 8.59
N ALA A 442 -30.19 17.97 9.57
CA ALA A 442 -31.48 18.67 9.52
C ALA A 442 -32.24 18.31 8.22
N ASP A 443 -32.63 19.32 7.43
CA ASP A 443 -33.41 19.15 6.19
C ASP A 443 -32.53 18.94 4.94
N ALA A 444 -31.21 18.86 5.10
CA ALA A 444 -30.31 18.66 3.95
C ALA A 444 -30.53 17.27 3.33
N LYS A 445 -30.72 17.24 2.01
CA LYS A 445 -30.96 16.01 1.26
C LYS A 445 -29.63 15.34 0.89
N PRO A 446 -29.49 14.03 1.11
CA PRO A 446 -28.32 13.28 0.62
C PRO A 446 -28.21 13.36 -0.90
N ILE A 447 -26.97 13.37 -1.39
CA ILE A 447 -26.71 13.21 -2.82
C ILE A 447 -27.07 11.78 -3.25
N THR A 448 -27.40 11.63 -4.53
CA THR A 448 -27.57 10.33 -5.18
C THR A 448 -26.49 10.14 -6.24
N GLY A 449 -26.23 8.88 -6.60
CA GLY A 449 -25.15 8.55 -7.55
C GLY A 449 -23.78 8.43 -6.88
N ARG A 450 -22.72 8.56 -7.68
CA ARG A 450 -21.33 8.49 -7.23
C ARG A 450 -20.86 9.90 -6.82
N PRO A 451 -20.26 10.10 -5.64
CA PRO A 451 -19.88 11.44 -5.16
C PRO A 451 -18.98 12.21 -6.12
N ALA A 452 -18.03 11.52 -6.75
CA ALA A 452 -17.09 12.12 -7.69
C ALA A 452 -17.75 12.70 -8.96
N ASP A 453 -18.99 12.33 -9.30
CA ASP A 453 -19.72 12.92 -10.43
C ASP A 453 -20.14 14.38 -10.15
N HIS A 454 -20.11 14.80 -8.87
CA HIS A 454 -20.42 16.15 -8.43
C HIS A 454 -19.18 17.04 -8.26
N ILE A 455 -17.98 16.49 -8.48
CA ILE A 455 -16.69 17.18 -8.32
C ILE A 455 -16.15 17.55 -9.70
N LYS A 456 -15.74 18.82 -9.87
CA LYS A 456 -15.17 19.29 -11.13
C LYS A 456 -13.69 18.90 -11.23
N PRO A 457 -13.10 18.73 -12.43
CA PRO A 457 -11.66 18.53 -12.58
C PRO A 457 -10.84 19.69 -11.98
N GLU A 458 -9.88 19.38 -11.10
CA GLU A 458 -9.14 20.39 -10.30
C GLU A 458 -7.65 20.51 -10.63
N MET A 459 -7.09 19.65 -11.50
CA MET A 459 -5.65 19.66 -11.77
C MET A 459 -5.13 21.01 -12.30
N ALA A 460 -5.90 21.68 -13.16
CA ALA A 460 -5.50 22.98 -13.72
C ALA A 460 -5.48 24.09 -12.67
N SER A 461 -6.46 24.11 -11.75
CA SER A 461 -6.50 25.07 -10.65
C SER A 461 -5.41 24.78 -9.61
N ALA A 462 -5.20 23.50 -9.27
CA ALA A 462 -4.16 23.10 -8.31
C ALA A 462 -2.76 23.50 -8.79
N LYS A 463 -2.45 23.26 -10.07
CA LYS A 463 -1.19 23.71 -10.68
C LYS A 463 -0.98 25.22 -10.56
N LYS A 464 -2.03 26.00 -10.78
CA LYS A 464 -1.98 27.47 -10.65
C LYS A 464 -1.80 27.92 -9.20
N GLU A 465 -2.41 27.23 -8.25
CA GLU A 465 -2.36 27.57 -6.82
C GLU A 465 -1.00 27.26 -6.20
N ILE A 466 -0.44 26.08 -6.48
CA ILE A 466 0.87 25.70 -5.94
C ILE A 466 2.03 26.44 -6.63
N GLY A 467 1.84 26.84 -7.89
CA GLY A 467 2.78 27.65 -8.66
C GLY A 467 4.17 27.01 -8.75
N GLU A 468 5.21 27.84 -8.63
CA GLU A 468 6.62 27.44 -8.76
C GLU A 468 7.13 26.54 -7.63
N LEU A 469 6.37 26.35 -6.53
CA LEU A 469 6.74 25.41 -5.47
C LEU A 469 6.67 23.95 -5.95
N ALA A 470 5.77 23.66 -6.88
CA ALA A 470 5.68 22.35 -7.50
C ALA A 470 6.68 22.25 -8.65
N THR A 471 7.62 21.32 -8.52
CA THR A 471 8.65 21.03 -9.52
C THR A 471 8.28 19.83 -10.41
N SER A 472 7.21 19.11 -10.06
CA SER A 472 6.71 17.95 -10.80
C SER A 472 5.18 17.82 -10.72
N GLU A 473 4.60 16.94 -11.53
CA GLU A 473 3.16 16.64 -11.44
C GLU A 473 2.80 15.92 -10.14
N GLU A 474 3.72 15.14 -9.57
CA GLU A 474 3.56 14.50 -8.27
C GLU A 474 3.45 15.53 -7.14
N ASP A 475 4.18 16.64 -7.21
CA ASP A 475 4.04 17.76 -6.26
C ASP A 475 2.63 18.39 -6.37
N ILE A 476 2.12 18.53 -7.61
CA ILE A 476 0.76 19.05 -7.85
C ILE A 476 -0.28 18.08 -7.30
N VAL A 477 -0.19 16.79 -7.60
CA VAL A 477 -1.11 15.77 -7.08
C VAL A 477 -1.03 15.72 -5.56
N SER A 478 0.17 15.77 -4.99
CA SER A 478 0.37 15.81 -3.53
C SER A 478 -0.30 17.05 -2.93
N SER A 479 -0.21 18.21 -3.58
CA SER A 479 -0.86 19.44 -3.12
C SER A 479 -2.39 19.37 -3.19
N VAL A 480 -2.96 18.56 -4.10
CA VAL A 480 -4.41 18.29 -4.10
C VAL A 480 -4.80 17.38 -2.94
N LEU A 481 -4.00 16.34 -2.68
CA LEU A 481 -4.28 15.36 -1.63
C LEU A 481 -4.10 15.94 -0.22
N PHE A 482 -3.06 16.76 -0.02
CA PHE A 482 -2.68 17.33 1.28
C PHE A 482 -2.23 18.79 1.16
N PRO A 483 -3.13 19.74 0.83
CA PRO A 483 -2.73 21.11 0.44
C PRO A 483 -1.81 21.83 1.43
N GLN A 484 -2.12 21.76 2.72
CA GLN A 484 -1.34 22.44 3.76
C GLN A 484 0.00 21.74 4.02
N VAL A 485 -0.02 20.41 4.22
CA VAL A 485 1.18 19.63 4.55
C VAL A 485 2.21 19.68 3.43
N VAL A 486 1.74 19.57 2.19
CA VAL A 486 2.63 19.54 1.02
C VAL A 486 3.23 20.92 0.77
N ARG A 487 2.48 22.01 0.93
CA ARG A 487 3.05 23.35 0.79
C ARG A 487 4.20 23.57 1.77
N ASP A 488 4.00 23.25 3.04
CA ASP A 488 5.05 23.36 4.07
C ASP A 488 6.26 22.47 3.72
N PHE A 489 6.03 21.24 3.25
CA PHE A 489 7.08 20.33 2.82
C PHE A 489 7.87 20.84 1.61
N LEU A 490 7.20 21.38 0.60
CA LEU A 490 7.83 21.89 -0.62
C LEU A 490 8.64 23.16 -0.34
N GLU A 491 8.15 24.04 0.54
CA GLU A 491 8.90 25.20 1.03
C GLU A 491 10.16 24.77 1.80
N TRP A 492 10.04 23.77 2.68
CA TRP A 492 11.18 23.17 3.38
C TRP A 492 12.21 22.56 2.43
N ARG A 493 11.75 21.81 1.42
CA ARG A 493 12.59 21.19 0.38
C ARG A 493 13.32 22.25 -0.46
N ALA A 494 12.61 23.30 -0.87
CA ALA A 494 13.17 24.42 -1.61
C ALA A 494 14.24 25.20 -0.80
N GLY A 495 14.13 25.19 0.53
CA GLY A 495 15.12 25.76 1.44
C GLY A 495 16.46 25.00 1.52
N GLY A 496 16.62 23.88 0.80
CA GLY A 496 17.88 23.14 0.73
C GLY A 496 18.18 22.25 1.95
N ALA A 497 17.18 21.98 2.79
CA ALA A 497 17.32 21.04 3.89
C ALA A 497 17.40 19.59 3.35
N GLY A 498 18.49 18.88 3.62
CA GLY A 498 18.70 17.49 3.16
C GLY A 498 17.98 16.42 4.01
N LEU A 499 17.99 15.18 3.52
CA LEU A 499 17.34 13.99 4.13
C LEU A 499 17.77 13.66 5.57
N GLU A 500 18.96 14.07 6.04
CA GLU A 500 19.34 13.91 7.47
C GLU A 500 18.39 14.69 8.40
N ASN A 501 17.86 15.80 7.90
CA ASN A 501 16.83 16.57 8.58
C ASN A 501 15.43 15.96 8.42
N GLU A 502 15.20 14.87 7.67
CA GLU A 502 13.87 14.21 7.64
C GLU A 502 13.62 13.36 8.86
N ILE A 503 14.63 12.71 9.43
CA ILE A 503 14.49 12.07 10.74
C ILE A 503 14.20 13.15 11.78
N VAL A 504 14.91 14.28 11.70
CA VAL A 504 14.73 15.43 12.59
C VAL A 504 13.42 16.15 12.32
N ALA A 505 12.91 16.22 11.08
CA ALA A 505 11.67 16.88 10.69
C ALA A 505 10.46 15.97 10.91
N ALA A 506 10.58 14.66 10.76
CA ALA A 506 9.60 13.68 11.18
C ALA A 506 9.54 13.63 12.71
N LEU A 507 10.68 13.66 13.41
CA LEU A 507 10.74 13.86 14.85
C LEU A 507 10.19 15.22 15.24
N ALA A 508 10.50 16.31 14.53
CA ALA A 508 10.02 17.65 14.84
C ALA A 508 8.54 17.84 14.49
N ALA A 509 8.01 17.14 13.49
CA ALA A 509 6.59 17.11 13.15
C ALA A 509 5.82 16.26 14.16
N ALA A 510 6.35 15.09 14.55
CA ALA A 510 5.83 14.30 15.65
C ALA A 510 5.87 15.08 16.98
N LEU A 511 6.97 15.78 17.26
CA LEU A 511 7.16 16.64 18.42
C LEU A 511 6.31 17.92 18.32
N SER A 512 6.05 18.47 17.13
CA SER A 512 5.19 19.64 16.91
C SER A 512 3.73 19.27 17.06
N HIS A 513 3.31 18.08 16.62
CA HIS A 513 2.01 17.51 16.98
C HIS A 513 1.90 17.28 18.48
N ALA A 514 2.93 16.71 19.12
CA ALA A 514 2.98 16.56 20.57
C ALA A 514 3.01 17.91 21.31
N ARG A 515 3.63 18.94 20.74
CA ARG A 515 3.77 20.29 21.32
C ARG A 515 2.51 21.13 21.13
N LYS A 516 1.83 21.05 19.99
CA LYS A 516 0.48 21.61 19.81
C LYS A 516 -0.53 20.94 20.75
N ALA A 517 -0.39 19.64 21.00
CA ALA A 517 -1.18 18.95 22.03
C ALA A 517 -0.83 19.47 23.45
N ALA A 518 0.46 19.66 23.76
CA ALA A 518 0.91 20.19 25.06
C ALA A 518 0.59 21.68 25.29
N GLU A 519 0.58 22.52 24.26
CA GLU A 519 0.23 23.94 24.33
C GLU A 519 -1.29 24.15 24.45
N SER A 520 -2.10 23.13 24.11
CA SER A 520 -3.55 23.10 24.34
C SER A 520 -3.98 22.54 25.70
N ALA A 521 -3.03 22.00 26.48
CA ALA A 521 -3.28 21.58 27.85
C ALA A 521 -3.22 22.80 28.79
N PRO A 522 -4.22 23.04 29.67
CA PRO A 522 -4.13 24.12 30.62
C PRO A 522 -2.94 23.91 31.55
N THR A 523 -2.11 24.95 31.71
CA THR A 523 -0.96 24.97 32.61
C THR A 523 -1.43 24.89 34.06
N GLY A 524 -1.63 23.66 34.54
CA GLY A 524 -1.76 23.35 35.95
C GLY A 524 -0.39 23.42 36.61
N THR A 525 -0.14 24.51 37.33
CA THR A 525 0.97 24.65 38.25
C THR A 525 0.86 23.61 39.36
N ASP A 526 1.72 22.58 39.38
CA ASP A 526 2.47 22.25 40.60
C ASP A 526 3.72 21.41 40.30
N GLY A 527 4.83 21.80 40.90
CA GLY A 527 6.14 21.21 40.68
C GLY A 527 6.36 19.90 41.43
N THR A 528 7.34 19.15 40.95
CA THR A 528 8.14 18.16 41.71
C THR A 528 7.45 16.86 42.17
N ARG A 529 7.42 15.82 41.33
CA ARG A 529 7.38 14.42 41.83
C ARG A 529 8.28 13.47 41.02
N SER A 530 9.29 12.95 41.71
CA SER A 530 10.27 11.96 41.24
C SER A 530 9.64 10.57 41.02
N PRO A 531 10.04 9.81 39.96
CA PRO A 531 9.55 8.46 39.65
C PRO A 531 9.72 7.44 40.79
N TRP A 532 10.66 7.68 41.70
CA TRP A 532 10.95 6.80 42.84
C TRP A 532 9.86 6.81 43.93
N LYS A 533 9.00 7.84 43.99
CA LYS A 533 7.91 7.92 44.99
C LYS A 533 6.65 7.15 44.61
N GLN A 534 6.48 6.72 43.35
CA GLN A 534 5.32 5.89 42.95
C GLN A 534 5.55 4.39 43.15
N ALA A 535 6.80 3.91 43.07
CA ALA A 535 7.12 2.50 43.32
C ALA A 535 6.94 2.07 44.80
N GLY A 536 6.88 3.02 45.73
CA GLY A 536 6.76 2.75 47.18
C GLY A 536 5.34 2.46 47.69
N ARG A 537 4.28 2.67 46.91
CA ARG A 537 2.89 2.53 47.39
C ARG A 537 2.24 1.16 47.17
N GLN A 538 2.84 0.28 46.37
CA GLN A 538 2.34 -1.10 46.21
C GLN A 538 2.79 -2.07 47.32
N ARG A 539 3.74 -1.69 48.19
CA ARG A 539 4.15 -2.49 49.35
C ARG A 539 3.32 -2.27 50.62
N LEU A 540 2.43 -1.26 50.64
CA LEU A 540 1.56 -0.97 51.79
C LEU A 540 0.09 -1.43 51.60
N LEU A 541 -0.23 -2.05 50.45
CA LEU A 541 -1.56 -2.61 50.17
C LEU A 541 -1.57 -4.15 50.11
N ARG A 542 -0.44 -4.80 50.41
CA ARG A 542 -0.42 -6.22 50.83
C ARG A 542 -0.34 -6.24 52.36
N GLY A 543 -1.50 -6.10 52.98
CA GLY A 543 -1.67 -6.09 54.43
C GLY A 543 -3.14 -6.35 54.76
N ARG A 544 -3.47 -7.65 54.84
CA ARG A 544 -4.78 -8.32 54.97
C ARG A 544 -5.47 -8.65 53.65
#